data_AF-A0A452GHR0-F1
#
_entry.id   AF-A0A452GHR0-F1
#
_cell.length_a   1.000
_cell.length_b   1.000
_cell.length_c   1.000
_cell.angle_alpha   90.00
_cell.angle_beta   90.00
_cell.angle_gamma   90.00
#
_symmetry.space_group_name_H-M   'P 1'
#
loop_
_entity.id
_entity.type
_entity.pdbx_description
1 polymer ?
#
loop_
_entity_poly.entity_id
_entity_poly.type
_entity_poly.pdbx_seq_one_letter_code
_entity_poly.pdbx_strand_id
1 'polypeptide(L)'
;MKFQEFFFLLFLAYLPTARGSPTGSQVQDIQVQENFEPERVYGKWYDIATGTTCKWMKQYKDKFNMGTLVLGPGMTSNQISTTITQNTGTQLGYTVEVPTGGCVCISFSAGWDVTINSYVVHTNYEEYAIILMQKKSSFGLTITAKLYGRSPELREGLIVDFRQFAQEMGIPEDSIFIMINKGNPAMMRVTRDRRAVLPEQEGSAEGPLLPLISKKEDFCRLNKDVGPCMGMNVRFFYNSSSMACETFHYGGCLGNGNNFLSEKKCLQTCRTEAACRLPIVPGPCQQPVILWAFDATQGKCTSFNYGGCQGNGNKFYTEKECREYCGVPADGMVRPVLSQS
;
A
#
# COMPACT_ATOMS: atom_id res chain seq x y z
N MET A 1 -66.00 -22.53 -21.88
CA MET A 1 -66.40 -23.30 -20.68
C MET A 1 -65.76 -24.68 -20.77
N LYS A 2 -64.85 -25.01 -19.83
CA LYS A 2 -64.17 -26.30 -19.53
C LYS A 2 -63.20 -26.86 -20.61
N PHE A 3 -61.89 -26.99 -20.38
CA PHE A 3 -61.04 -27.79 -19.45
C PHE A 3 -60.82 -29.27 -19.83
N GLN A 4 -59.55 -29.69 -19.62
CA GLN A 4 -58.94 -31.05 -19.59
C GLN A 4 -58.44 -31.68 -20.89
N GLU A 5 -57.35 -32.45 -20.95
CA GLU A 5 -56.03 -32.57 -20.28
C GLU A 5 -55.38 -33.88 -20.83
N PHE A 6 -54.06 -33.84 -21.07
CA PHE A 6 -53.03 -34.90 -21.00
C PHE A 6 -52.82 -36.08 -21.99
N PHE A 7 -51.51 -36.22 -22.31
CA PHE A 7 -50.66 -37.40 -22.62
C PHE A 7 -50.88 -38.15 -23.95
N PHE A 8 -49.88 -38.64 -24.69
CA PHE A 8 -48.45 -38.98 -24.52
C PHE A 8 -47.86 -39.11 -25.93
N LEU A 9 -46.60 -38.78 -26.21
CA LEU A 9 -45.77 -39.53 -27.18
C LEU A 9 -44.28 -39.18 -27.00
N LEU A 10 -43.52 -40.24 -26.70
CA LEU A 10 -42.07 -40.29 -26.52
C LEU A 10 -41.33 -40.03 -27.83
N PHE A 11 -40.26 -39.22 -27.77
CA PHE A 11 -39.10 -39.38 -28.65
C PHE A 11 -37.81 -39.26 -27.85
N LEU A 12 -37.14 -40.40 -27.68
CA LEU A 12 -35.74 -40.51 -27.29
C LEU A 12 -34.88 -40.14 -28.51
N ALA A 13 -34.07 -39.09 -28.40
CA ALA A 13 -32.98 -38.83 -29.32
C ALA A 13 -31.70 -38.58 -28.52
N TYR A 14 -30.72 -39.46 -28.76
CA TYR A 14 -29.35 -39.42 -28.28
C TYR A 14 -28.70 -38.05 -28.48
N LEU A 15 -28.15 -37.46 -27.42
CA LEU A 15 -27.17 -36.37 -27.51
C LEU A 15 -25.77 -36.95 -27.23
N PRO A 16 -24.76 -36.68 -28.09
CA PRO A 16 -23.39 -37.04 -27.80
C PRO A 16 -22.85 -36.15 -26.66
N THR A 17 -22.14 -36.79 -25.74
CA THR A 17 -21.41 -36.15 -24.65
C THR A 17 -20.35 -35.20 -25.21
N ALA A 18 -20.62 -33.90 -25.21
CA ALA A 18 -19.58 -32.90 -25.35
C ALA A 18 -18.77 -32.87 -24.05
N ARG A 19 -17.56 -33.43 -24.08
CA ARG A 19 -16.56 -33.34 -23.03
C ARG A 19 -16.07 -31.89 -22.99
N GLY A 20 -16.75 -31.05 -22.21
CA GLY A 20 -16.30 -29.70 -21.93
C GLY A 20 -15.03 -29.76 -21.10
N SER A 21 -13.90 -29.33 -21.69
CA SER A 21 -12.69 -29.02 -20.95
C SER A 21 -12.98 -27.87 -19.96
N PRO A 22 -12.51 -27.92 -18.71
CA PRO A 22 -12.76 -26.84 -17.77
C PRO A 22 -11.80 -25.69 -18.04
N THR A 23 -12.16 -24.77 -18.92
CA THR A 23 -11.59 -23.42 -18.93
C THR A 23 -12.25 -22.61 -17.81
N GLY A 24 -11.86 -22.92 -16.57
CA GLY A 24 -12.29 -22.19 -15.38
C GLY A 24 -11.35 -21.02 -15.08
N SER A 25 -11.49 -19.91 -15.80
CA SER A 25 -11.17 -18.60 -15.23
C SER A 25 -12.49 -17.97 -14.78
N GLN A 26 -13.02 -18.47 -13.66
CA GLN A 26 -14.19 -17.89 -13.02
C GLN A 26 -13.79 -16.50 -12.49
N VAL A 27 -14.04 -15.45 -13.27
CA VAL A 27 -14.30 -14.14 -12.69
C VAL A 27 -15.65 -14.32 -12.00
N GLN A 28 -15.64 -14.56 -10.69
CA GLN A 28 -16.88 -14.57 -9.90
C GLN A 28 -17.61 -13.25 -10.16
N ASP A 29 -18.89 -13.35 -10.51
CA ASP A 29 -19.77 -12.19 -10.66
C ASP A 29 -20.00 -11.58 -9.27
N ILE A 30 -19.12 -10.65 -8.87
CA ILE A 30 -19.17 -10.03 -7.54
C ILE A 30 -20.45 -9.20 -7.46
N GLN A 31 -21.39 -9.66 -6.66
CA GLN A 31 -22.61 -8.92 -6.36
C GLN A 31 -22.24 -7.73 -5.48
N VAL A 32 -22.32 -6.53 -6.06
CA VAL A 32 -22.09 -5.26 -5.35
C VAL A 32 -23.39 -4.76 -4.73
N GLN A 33 -23.28 -3.94 -3.68
CA GLN A 33 -24.43 -3.31 -3.05
C GLN A 33 -25.24 -2.51 -4.09
N GLU A 34 -26.50 -2.90 -4.29
CA GLU A 34 -27.43 -2.14 -5.12
C GLU A 34 -27.76 -0.79 -4.48
N ASN A 35 -27.96 0.23 -5.33
CA ASN A 35 -28.29 1.60 -4.92
C ASN A 35 -27.32 2.15 -3.87
N PHE A 36 -26.03 1.88 -4.06
CA PHE A 36 -24.98 2.34 -3.15
C PHE A 36 -24.96 3.88 -3.08
N GLU A 37 -25.03 4.43 -1.87
CA GLU A 37 -24.99 5.86 -1.58
C GLU A 37 -23.62 6.23 -0.96
N PRO A 38 -22.66 6.78 -1.73
CA PRO A 38 -21.30 7.06 -1.25
C PRO A 38 -21.23 7.98 -0.03
N GLU A 39 -22.16 8.94 0.08
CA GLU A 39 -22.17 9.91 1.18
C GLU A 39 -22.54 9.27 2.51
N ARG A 40 -23.32 8.18 2.49
CA ARG A 40 -23.78 7.49 3.70
C ARG A 40 -22.71 6.60 4.32
N VAL A 41 -21.67 6.24 3.58
CA VAL A 41 -20.52 5.51 4.14
C VAL A 41 -19.48 6.41 4.79
N TYR A 42 -19.63 7.74 4.73
CA TYR A 42 -18.71 8.65 5.40
C TYR A 42 -18.68 8.46 6.92
N GLY A 43 -17.60 8.95 7.53
CA GLY A 43 -17.33 8.83 8.94
C GLY A 43 -16.44 7.65 9.29
N LYS A 44 -16.41 7.33 10.59
CA LYS A 44 -15.50 6.35 11.17
C LYS A 44 -16.06 4.93 11.09
N TRP A 45 -15.16 3.98 10.87
CA TRP A 45 -15.35 2.55 10.82
C TRP A 45 -14.21 1.84 11.57
N TYR A 46 -14.52 0.71 12.18
CA TYR A 46 -13.56 -0.18 12.85
C TYR A 46 -13.36 -1.43 12.00
N ASP A 47 -12.11 -1.84 11.78
CA ASP A 47 -11.76 -3.06 11.02
C ASP A 47 -11.96 -4.27 11.94
N ILE A 48 -13.10 -4.97 11.83
CA ILE A 48 -13.55 -6.00 12.79
C ILE A 48 -13.03 -7.39 12.43
N ALA A 49 -13.12 -7.78 11.16
CA ALA A 49 -12.63 -9.06 10.69
C ALA A 49 -12.01 -8.96 9.29
N THR A 50 -11.08 -9.85 9.00
CA THR A 50 -10.46 -9.95 7.68
C THR A 50 -10.32 -11.41 7.28
N GLY A 51 -10.72 -11.72 6.05
CA GLY A 51 -10.48 -12.99 5.38
C GLY A 51 -9.61 -12.76 4.15
N THR A 52 -8.65 -13.64 3.85
CA THR A 52 -7.76 -13.42 2.69
C THR A 52 -7.19 -14.70 2.09
N THR A 53 -7.06 -14.74 0.76
CA THR A 53 -6.29 -15.76 0.04
C THR A 53 -4.80 -15.40 -0.09
N CYS A 54 -4.40 -14.23 0.40
CA CYS A 54 -3.00 -13.81 0.44
C CYS A 54 -2.23 -14.66 1.47
N LYS A 55 -1.36 -15.54 0.96
CA LYS A 55 -0.53 -16.47 1.78
C LYS A 55 0.24 -15.75 2.90
N TRP A 56 0.72 -14.55 2.62
CA TRP A 56 1.45 -13.76 3.61
C TRP A 56 0.54 -13.27 4.73
N MET A 57 -0.60 -12.67 4.40
CA MET A 57 -1.52 -12.18 5.43
C MET A 57 -2.02 -13.32 6.31
N LYS A 58 -2.21 -14.51 5.75
CA LYS A 58 -2.46 -15.74 6.50
C LYS A 58 -1.34 -16.05 7.49
N GLN A 59 -0.07 -16.01 7.05
CA GLN A 59 1.10 -16.31 7.88
C GLN A 59 1.30 -15.31 9.04
N TYR A 60 0.91 -14.05 8.87
CA TYR A 60 1.11 -12.99 9.85
C TYR A 60 -0.19 -12.50 10.50
N LYS A 61 -1.25 -13.32 10.47
CA LYS A 61 -2.58 -12.96 11.00
C LYS A 61 -2.54 -12.40 12.42
N ASP A 62 -1.68 -12.94 13.28
CA ASP A 62 -1.58 -12.55 14.70
C ASP A 62 -0.90 -11.18 14.91
N LYS A 63 -0.30 -10.60 13.87
CA LYS A 63 0.28 -9.24 13.92
C LYS A 63 -0.76 -8.16 13.62
N PHE A 64 -1.88 -8.53 13.00
CA PHE A 64 -2.95 -7.59 12.71
C PHE A 64 -3.80 -7.36 13.94
N ASN A 65 -4.18 -6.10 14.14
CA ASN A 65 -5.06 -5.68 15.22
C ASN A 65 -6.07 -4.69 14.65
N MET A 66 -7.11 -4.40 15.43
CA MET A 66 -8.21 -3.54 14.99
C MET A 66 -7.72 -2.12 14.69
N GLY A 67 -7.73 -1.76 13.40
CA GLY A 67 -7.51 -0.39 12.95
C GLY A 67 -8.81 0.39 12.81
N THR A 68 -8.70 1.66 12.44
CA THR A 68 -9.86 2.48 12.07
C THR A 68 -9.74 2.99 10.64
N LEU A 69 -10.86 3.02 9.94
CA LEU A 69 -11.02 3.60 8.62
C LEU A 69 -11.93 4.83 8.76
N VAL A 70 -11.53 5.98 8.25
CA VAL A 70 -12.35 7.19 8.20
C VAL A 70 -12.53 7.56 6.74
N LEU A 71 -13.79 7.62 6.31
CA LEU A 71 -14.18 8.00 4.96
C LEU A 71 -14.78 9.40 4.96
N GLY A 72 -14.50 10.18 3.93
CA GLY A 72 -15.06 11.53 3.75
C GLY A 72 -15.07 11.95 2.29
N PRO A 73 -15.57 13.15 1.98
CA PRO A 73 -15.60 13.66 0.62
C PRO A 73 -14.18 13.84 0.07
N GLY A 74 -13.96 13.45 -1.19
CA GLY A 74 -12.76 13.76 -1.95
C GLY A 74 -12.79 15.17 -2.56
N MET A 75 -11.83 15.47 -3.43
CA MET A 75 -11.75 16.79 -4.08
C MET A 75 -12.82 16.98 -5.17
N THR A 76 -13.32 15.89 -5.73
CA THR A 76 -14.40 15.86 -6.72
C THR A 76 -15.58 15.04 -6.21
N SER A 77 -16.77 15.23 -6.76
CA SER A 77 -17.97 14.44 -6.41
C SER A 77 -17.80 12.92 -6.54
N ASN A 78 -16.89 12.47 -7.41
CA ASN A 78 -16.64 11.05 -7.67
C ASN A 78 -15.42 10.52 -6.90
N GLN A 79 -15.02 11.20 -5.83
CA GLN A 79 -13.88 10.80 -5.02
C GLN A 79 -14.25 10.70 -3.54
N ILE A 80 -13.69 9.70 -2.87
CA ILE A 80 -13.77 9.51 -1.42
C ILE A 80 -12.37 9.66 -0.83
N SER A 81 -12.22 10.57 0.13
CA SER A 81 -11.04 10.65 0.98
C SER A 81 -11.08 9.52 2.01
N THR A 82 -9.97 8.80 2.13
CA THR A 82 -9.81 7.64 3.01
C THR A 82 -8.64 7.87 3.94
N THR A 83 -8.87 7.76 5.25
CA THR A 83 -7.82 7.79 6.27
C THR A 83 -7.82 6.50 7.07
N ILE A 84 -6.72 5.75 7.03
CA ILE A 84 -6.53 4.53 7.81
C ILE A 84 -5.61 4.83 8.98
N THR A 85 -6.03 4.44 10.19
CA THR A 85 -5.19 4.48 11.38
C THR A 85 -4.88 3.05 11.82
N GLN A 86 -3.59 2.73 11.89
CA GLN A 86 -3.10 1.47 12.44
C GLN A 86 -2.74 1.63 13.93
N ASN A 87 -2.60 0.52 14.65
CA ASN A 87 -2.32 0.48 16.10
C ASN A 87 -1.06 1.24 16.54
N THR A 88 -0.11 1.49 15.64
CA THR A 88 1.09 2.29 15.92
C THR A 88 0.80 3.80 15.99
N GLY A 89 -0.45 4.22 15.80
CA GLY A 89 -0.84 5.63 15.66
C GLY A 89 -0.51 6.21 14.28
N THR A 90 0.01 5.38 13.36
CA THR A 90 0.30 5.79 11.99
C THR A 90 -1.01 6.01 11.25
N GLN A 91 -1.23 7.26 10.81
CA GLN A 91 -2.34 7.65 9.96
C GLN A 91 -1.87 7.72 8.50
N LEU A 92 -2.68 7.17 7.61
CA LEU A 92 -2.43 7.16 6.17
C LEU A 92 -3.66 7.68 5.46
N GLY A 93 -3.53 8.81 4.78
CA GLY A 93 -4.57 9.40 3.92
C GLY A 93 -4.33 9.11 2.45
N TYR A 94 -5.38 8.71 1.72
CA TYR A 94 -5.40 8.61 0.26
C TYR A 94 -6.79 8.89 -0.29
N THR A 95 -6.89 9.18 -1.58
CA THR A 95 -8.18 9.43 -2.25
C THR A 95 -8.49 8.28 -3.19
N VAL A 96 -9.75 7.86 -3.21
CA VAL A 96 -10.25 6.78 -4.07
C VAL A 96 -11.31 7.33 -5.01
N GLU A 97 -11.26 6.94 -6.27
CA GLU A 97 -12.31 7.24 -7.24
C GLU A 97 -13.45 6.22 -7.12
N VAL A 98 -14.69 6.72 -7.21
CA VAL A 98 -15.90 5.91 -7.17
C VAL A 98 -16.56 6.00 -8.54
N PRO A 99 -16.41 4.96 -9.39
CA PRO A 99 -17.15 4.86 -10.64
C PRO A 99 -18.66 4.82 -10.39
N THR A 100 -19.42 5.27 -11.39
CA THR A 100 -20.87 5.07 -11.47
C THR A 100 -21.18 3.56 -11.46
N GLY A 101 -21.68 3.03 -10.35
CA GLY A 101 -21.98 1.60 -10.18
C GLY A 101 -21.57 0.95 -8.85
N GLY A 102 -21.15 1.71 -7.83
CA GLY A 102 -20.90 1.16 -6.48
C GLY A 102 -19.57 0.42 -6.30
N CYS A 103 -18.73 0.36 -7.33
CA CYS A 103 -17.33 -0.02 -7.16
C CYS A 103 -16.58 1.09 -6.40
N VAL A 104 -15.78 0.73 -5.40
CA VAL A 104 -14.71 1.61 -4.90
C VAL A 104 -13.44 1.14 -5.60
N CYS A 105 -13.38 1.44 -6.90
CA CYS A 105 -12.31 0.97 -7.76
C CYS A 105 -11.05 1.78 -7.46
N ILE A 106 -10.14 1.24 -6.63
CA ILE A 106 -8.77 1.74 -6.53
C ILE A 106 -8.00 1.26 -7.78
N SER A 107 -8.41 1.76 -8.94
CA SER A 107 -7.73 1.50 -10.20
C SER A 107 -6.53 2.43 -10.31
N PHE A 108 -5.43 2.10 -9.64
CA PHE A 108 -4.19 2.84 -9.83
C PHE A 108 -3.39 2.24 -10.98
N SER A 109 -3.29 2.97 -12.09
CA SER A 109 -2.35 2.69 -13.18
C SER A 109 -1.51 3.93 -13.47
N ALA A 110 -0.53 4.20 -12.61
CA ALA A 110 0.63 5.00 -13.01
C ALA A 110 1.87 4.10 -12.93
N GLY A 111 2.05 3.28 -13.97
CA GLY A 111 3.31 2.61 -14.29
C GLY A 111 3.60 1.25 -13.65
N TRP A 112 2.65 0.58 -12.99
CA TRP A 112 2.94 -0.66 -12.23
C TRP A 112 1.91 -1.77 -12.42
N ASP A 113 2.38 -3.01 -12.59
CA ASP A 113 1.61 -4.26 -12.79
C ASP A 113 0.81 -4.71 -11.55
N VAL A 114 0.19 -3.79 -10.82
CA VAL A 114 -0.68 -4.10 -9.67
C VAL A 114 -1.99 -3.36 -9.78
N THR A 115 -3.11 -4.10 -9.80
CA THR A 115 -4.47 -3.55 -9.83
C THR A 115 -5.21 -4.02 -8.59
N ILE A 116 -5.86 -3.10 -7.86
CA ILE A 116 -6.66 -3.43 -6.67
C ILE A 116 -8.09 -2.93 -6.87
N ASN A 117 -9.01 -3.82 -7.17
CA ASN A 117 -10.42 -3.48 -7.24
C ASN A 117 -11.05 -3.69 -5.87
N SER A 118 -11.76 -2.70 -5.33
CA SER A 118 -12.50 -2.83 -4.08
C SER A 118 -13.99 -2.66 -4.31
N TYR A 119 -14.79 -3.49 -3.66
CA TYR A 119 -16.23 -3.60 -3.87
C TYR A 119 -16.90 -3.52 -2.53
N VAL A 120 -17.82 -2.57 -2.35
CA VAL A 120 -18.74 -2.60 -1.22
C VAL A 120 -19.83 -3.60 -1.59
N VAL A 121 -19.74 -4.80 -1.03
CA VAL A 121 -20.63 -5.92 -1.40
C VAL A 121 -21.92 -5.89 -0.59
N HIS A 122 -21.84 -5.47 0.67
CA HIS A 122 -23.00 -5.35 1.53
C HIS A 122 -22.76 -4.26 2.58
N THR A 123 -23.72 -3.37 2.77
CA THR A 123 -23.68 -2.39 3.86
C THR A 123 -25.09 -1.93 4.21
N ASN A 124 -25.35 -1.71 5.50
CA ASN A 124 -26.54 -0.99 5.94
C ASN A 124 -26.23 0.45 6.37
N TYR A 125 -24.99 0.91 6.14
CA TYR A 125 -24.45 2.24 6.45
C TYR A 125 -24.31 2.58 7.95
N GLU A 126 -25.23 2.09 8.78
CA GLU A 126 -25.38 2.46 10.19
C GLU A 126 -24.71 1.48 11.17
N GLU A 127 -24.48 0.23 10.76
CA GLU A 127 -23.93 -0.81 11.65
C GLU A 127 -22.66 -1.42 11.06
N TYR A 128 -22.71 -1.88 9.81
CA TYR A 128 -21.61 -2.63 9.21
C TYR A 128 -21.48 -2.38 7.70
N ALA A 129 -20.28 -2.65 7.19
CA ALA A 129 -19.99 -2.75 5.77
C ALA A 129 -19.02 -3.91 5.51
N ILE A 130 -19.27 -4.67 4.45
CA ILE A 130 -18.35 -5.69 3.94
C ILE A 130 -17.73 -5.16 2.66
N ILE A 131 -16.39 -5.14 2.63
CA ILE A 131 -15.61 -4.74 1.47
C ILE A 131 -14.83 -5.94 0.96
N LEU A 132 -15.03 -6.29 -0.31
CA LEU A 132 -14.24 -7.29 -1.01
C LEU A 132 -13.17 -6.59 -1.85
N MET A 133 -11.93 -7.04 -1.73
CA MET A 133 -10.79 -6.51 -2.47
C MET A 133 -10.18 -7.61 -3.33
N GLN A 134 -10.02 -7.34 -4.63
CA GLN A 134 -9.29 -8.18 -5.57
C GLN A 134 -8.00 -7.49 -5.99
N LYS A 135 -6.86 -8.09 -5.65
CA LYS A 135 -5.55 -7.60 -6.08
C LYS A 135 -4.96 -8.54 -7.12
N LYS A 136 -4.75 -8.01 -8.31
CA LYS A 136 -3.93 -8.64 -9.36
C LYS A 136 -2.52 -8.07 -9.25
N SER A 137 -1.52 -8.94 -9.13
CA SER A 137 -0.11 -8.57 -9.11
C SER A 137 0.73 -9.59 -9.85
N SER A 138 2.05 -9.39 -9.93
CA SER A 138 3.00 -10.38 -10.43
C SER A 138 2.95 -11.72 -9.67
N PHE A 139 2.49 -11.72 -8.42
CA PHE A 139 2.32 -12.92 -7.59
C PHE A 139 0.97 -13.64 -7.80
N GLY A 140 0.14 -13.16 -8.73
CA GLY A 140 -1.18 -13.70 -9.02
C GLY A 140 -2.33 -12.87 -8.44
N LEU A 141 -3.55 -13.42 -8.57
CA LEU A 141 -4.77 -12.84 -8.02
C LEU A 141 -4.91 -13.23 -6.54
N THR A 142 -5.20 -12.24 -5.70
CA THR A 142 -5.55 -12.45 -4.29
C THR A 142 -6.86 -11.76 -3.98
N ILE A 143 -7.66 -12.39 -3.12
CA ILE A 143 -8.95 -11.90 -2.65
C ILE A 143 -8.81 -11.61 -1.16
N THR A 144 -9.34 -10.48 -0.72
CA THR A 144 -9.39 -10.11 0.70
C THR A 144 -10.75 -9.52 1.01
N ALA A 145 -11.49 -10.13 1.93
CA ALA A 145 -12.74 -9.60 2.45
C ALA A 145 -12.48 -8.94 3.80
N LYS A 146 -13.09 -7.78 4.04
CA LYS A 146 -13.01 -7.04 5.31
C LYS A 146 -14.39 -6.71 5.82
N LEU A 147 -14.62 -6.97 7.09
CA LEU A 147 -15.82 -6.56 7.81
C LEU A 147 -15.49 -5.30 8.63
N TYR A 148 -16.23 -4.24 8.35
CA TYR A 148 -16.18 -3.00 9.08
C TYR A 148 -17.42 -2.82 9.94
N GLY A 149 -17.25 -2.27 11.14
CA GLY A 149 -18.33 -1.90 12.04
C GLY A 149 -18.31 -0.41 12.37
N ARG A 150 -19.48 0.20 12.60
CA ARG A 150 -19.58 1.55 13.21
C ARG A 150 -19.17 1.56 14.68
N SER A 151 -19.24 0.39 15.33
CA SER A 151 -18.76 0.10 16.68
C SER A 151 -17.58 -0.90 16.61
N PRO A 152 -16.63 -0.88 17.56
CA PRO A 152 -15.58 -1.90 17.66
C PRO A 152 -16.12 -3.29 18.04
N GLU A 153 -17.37 -3.39 18.47
CA GLU A 153 -18.04 -4.64 18.78
C GLU A 153 -19.30 -4.76 17.91
N LEU A 154 -19.43 -5.90 17.23
CA LEU A 154 -20.58 -6.26 16.39
C LEU A 154 -21.27 -7.50 16.96
N ARG A 155 -22.57 -7.65 16.64
CA ARG A 155 -23.35 -8.85 16.98
C ARG A 155 -22.75 -10.10 16.34
N GLU A 156 -22.76 -11.22 17.06
CA GLU A 156 -22.17 -12.49 16.61
C GLU A 156 -22.73 -12.96 15.26
N GLY A 157 -24.02 -12.72 14.98
CA GLY A 157 -24.64 -13.03 13.70
C GLY A 157 -23.89 -12.42 12.51
N LEU A 158 -23.44 -11.16 12.60
CA LEU A 158 -22.69 -10.51 11.52
C LEU A 158 -21.31 -11.16 11.29
N ILE A 159 -20.70 -11.69 12.35
CA ILE A 159 -19.43 -12.41 12.24
C ILE A 159 -19.63 -13.74 11.52
N VAL A 160 -20.74 -14.44 11.80
CA VAL A 160 -21.12 -15.67 11.11
C VAL A 160 -21.42 -15.39 9.63
N ASP A 161 -22.23 -14.37 9.34
CA ASP A 161 -22.56 -13.95 7.98
C ASP A 161 -21.30 -13.59 7.18
N PHE A 162 -20.36 -12.87 7.80
CA PHE A 162 -19.08 -12.53 7.17
C PHE A 162 -18.21 -13.76 6.89
N ARG A 163 -18.16 -14.73 7.81
CA ARG A 163 -17.40 -15.98 7.59
C ARG A 163 -17.97 -16.75 6.40
N GLN A 164 -19.29 -16.90 6.35
CA GLN A 164 -19.96 -17.56 5.23
C GLN A 164 -19.66 -16.85 3.91
N PHE A 165 -19.82 -15.52 3.86
CA PHE A 165 -19.49 -14.72 2.68
C PHE A 165 -18.04 -14.92 2.23
N ALA A 166 -17.09 -14.88 3.16
CA ALA A 166 -15.67 -15.06 2.84
C ALA A 166 -15.40 -16.45 2.24
N GLN A 167 -16.01 -17.51 2.78
CA GLN A 167 -15.91 -18.87 2.25
C GLN A 167 -16.50 -19.00 0.84
N GLU A 168 -17.64 -18.37 0.56
CA GLU A 168 -18.26 -18.30 -0.77
C GLU A 168 -17.34 -17.62 -1.80
N MET A 169 -16.55 -16.63 -1.36
CA MET A 169 -15.50 -15.98 -2.16
C MET A 169 -14.19 -16.78 -2.24
N GLY A 170 -14.18 -18.03 -1.77
CA GLY A 170 -13.03 -18.93 -1.83
C GLY A 170 -11.93 -18.64 -0.80
N ILE A 171 -12.22 -17.85 0.24
CA ILE A 171 -11.29 -17.64 1.36
C ILE A 171 -11.44 -18.82 2.33
N PRO A 172 -10.37 -19.55 2.65
CA PRO A 172 -10.46 -20.68 3.57
C PRO A 172 -10.66 -20.20 5.01
N GLU A 173 -11.37 -21.00 5.82
CA GLU A 173 -11.76 -20.66 7.19
C GLU A 173 -10.56 -20.30 8.08
N ASP A 174 -9.44 -20.99 7.91
CA ASP A 174 -8.21 -20.77 8.67
C ASP A 174 -7.45 -19.49 8.28
N SER A 175 -7.90 -18.82 7.22
CA SER A 175 -7.47 -17.49 6.77
C SER A 175 -8.46 -16.37 7.13
N ILE A 176 -9.50 -16.66 7.91
CA ILE A 176 -10.45 -15.67 8.43
C ILE A 176 -10.12 -15.39 9.89
N PHE A 177 -9.81 -14.15 10.20
CA PHE A 177 -9.38 -13.75 11.54
C PHE A 177 -10.13 -12.50 12.03
N ILE A 178 -10.55 -12.56 13.30
CA ILE A 178 -11.19 -11.45 14.02
C ILE A 178 -10.09 -10.61 14.65
N MET A 179 -10.17 -9.30 14.49
CA MET A 179 -9.16 -8.39 15.01
C MET A 179 -9.41 -8.08 16.48
N ILE A 180 -8.33 -8.11 17.28
CA ILE A 180 -8.38 -7.77 18.70
C ILE A 180 -8.35 -6.24 18.86
N ASN A 181 -9.31 -5.70 19.61
CA ASN A 181 -9.29 -4.31 20.06
C ASN A 181 -8.29 -4.18 21.22
N LYS A 182 -7.08 -3.67 20.94
CA LYS A 182 -6.06 -3.43 21.97
C LYS A 182 -6.24 -2.09 22.71
N GLY A 183 -7.32 -1.37 22.44
CA GLY A 183 -7.56 -0.03 23.00
C GLY A 183 -6.61 1.03 22.44
N ASN A 184 -7.00 2.29 22.58
CA ASN A 184 -6.11 3.43 22.33
C ASN A 184 -5.12 3.54 23.51
N PRO A 185 -3.80 3.73 23.32
CA PRO A 185 -2.84 3.77 24.43
C PRO A 185 -3.10 4.87 25.49
N ALA A 186 -4.04 5.79 25.24
CA ALA A 186 -4.35 6.91 26.12
C ALA A 186 -5.28 6.57 27.31
N MET A 187 -5.81 5.35 27.42
CA MET A 187 -6.77 4.99 28.48
C MET A 187 -6.49 3.62 29.10
N MET A 188 -5.24 3.34 29.43
CA MET A 188 -4.91 2.37 30.48
C MET A 188 -4.35 3.12 31.68
N ARG A 189 -5.20 3.36 32.68
CA ARG A 189 -4.75 3.65 34.04
C ARG A 189 -4.04 2.38 34.53
N VAL A 190 -2.72 2.40 34.46
CA VAL A 190 -1.88 1.36 35.06
C VAL A 190 -2.07 1.43 36.57
N THR A 191 -2.89 0.54 37.12
CA THR A 191 -2.72 0.11 38.51
C THR A 191 -1.36 -0.57 38.57
N ARG A 192 -0.41 0.10 39.24
CA ARG A 192 0.93 -0.41 39.50
C ARG A 192 0.83 -1.64 40.39
N ASP A 193 0.90 -2.83 39.79
CA ASP A 193 1.29 -4.03 40.52
C ASP A 193 2.81 -4.21 40.52
N ARG A 194 3.27 -4.71 41.66
CA ARG A 194 4.63 -4.58 42.19
C ARG A 194 5.68 -5.32 41.36
N ARG A 195 6.84 -4.68 41.29
CA ARG A 195 8.09 -5.12 40.64
C ARG A 195 8.60 -6.42 41.27
N ALA A 196 8.70 -7.48 40.49
CA ALA A 196 9.53 -8.65 40.82
C ALA A 196 10.97 -8.37 40.36
N VAL A 197 11.92 -8.56 41.28
CA VAL A 197 13.36 -8.41 41.10
C VAL A 197 13.92 -9.67 40.45
N LEU A 198 14.73 -9.53 39.41
CA LEU A 198 15.64 -10.57 38.92
C LEU A 198 17.09 -10.05 39.00
N PRO A 199 18.08 -10.89 39.32
CA PRO A 199 19.41 -10.45 39.73
C PRO A 199 20.34 -10.11 38.55
N GLU A 200 21.30 -9.23 38.83
CA GLU A 200 22.45 -8.88 37.98
C GLU A 200 23.37 -10.08 37.73
N GLN A 201 23.85 -10.22 36.49
CA GLN A 201 25.20 -10.70 36.23
C GLN A 201 25.85 -9.86 35.12
N GLU A 202 27.01 -9.32 35.47
CA GLU A 202 27.95 -8.57 34.65
C GLU A 202 28.70 -9.48 33.66
N GLY A 203 29.16 -8.91 32.56
CA GLY A 203 30.06 -9.58 31.61
C GLY A 203 30.42 -8.70 30.42
N SER A 204 31.30 -7.72 30.64
CA SER A 204 31.95 -6.89 29.63
C SER A 204 33.10 -7.65 28.95
N ALA A 205 33.24 -7.52 27.62
CA ALA A 205 34.55 -7.55 26.96
C ALA A 205 34.46 -6.92 25.56
N GLU A 206 35.28 -5.89 25.38
CA GLU A 206 35.57 -5.16 24.15
C GLU A 206 36.28 -6.04 23.10
N GLY A 207 35.97 -5.80 21.82
CA GLY A 207 36.73 -6.30 20.68
C GLY A 207 36.50 -5.41 19.45
N PRO A 208 37.49 -5.23 18.55
CA PRO A 208 37.55 -4.07 17.66
C PRO A 208 36.50 -4.11 16.54
N LEU A 209 35.86 -2.97 16.29
CA LEU A 209 34.99 -2.74 15.13
C LEU A 209 35.82 -2.79 13.84
N LEU A 210 35.76 -3.91 13.12
CA LEU A 210 36.12 -3.97 11.71
C LEU A 210 35.01 -3.30 10.87
N PRO A 211 35.35 -2.46 9.89
CA PRO A 211 34.35 -1.69 9.15
C PRO A 211 33.60 -2.61 8.19
N LEU A 212 32.34 -2.89 8.50
CA LEU A 212 31.39 -3.48 7.56
C LEU A 212 31.04 -2.46 6.46
N ILE A 213 31.97 -2.22 5.54
CA ILE A 213 31.66 -1.68 4.22
C ILE A 213 31.16 -2.86 3.39
N SER A 214 29.87 -3.20 3.50
CA SER A 214 29.22 -4.09 2.54
C SER A 214 27.68 -3.99 2.63
N LYS A 215 27.03 -3.78 1.47
CA LYS A 215 25.60 -3.96 1.15
C LYS A 215 24.59 -2.83 1.40
N LYS A 216 25.00 -1.54 1.43
CA LYS A 216 24.01 -0.44 1.30
C LYS A 216 23.56 -0.23 -0.16
N GLU A 217 24.34 -0.73 -1.12
CA GLU A 217 24.23 -0.36 -2.55
C GLU A 217 23.31 -1.28 -3.35
N ASP A 218 23.06 -2.51 -2.89
CA ASP A 218 22.31 -3.48 -3.71
C ASP A 218 20.82 -3.16 -3.78
N PHE A 219 20.22 -2.64 -2.70
CA PHE A 219 18.78 -2.38 -2.71
C PHE A 219 18.40 -1.17 -3.55
N CYS A 220 19.26 -0.16 -3.69
CA CYS A 220 18.99 1.00 -4.54
C CYS A 220 18.84 0.66 -6.03
N ARG A 221 19.30 -0.53 -6.45
CA ARG A 221 19.16 -1.06 -7.80
C ARG A 221 17.94 -1.96 -7.97
N LEU A 222 17.33 -2.40 -6.87
CA LEU A 222 16.12 -3.18 -6.93
C LEU A 222 14.98 -2.29 -7.43
N ASN A 223 14.07 -2.86 -8.22
CA ASN A 223 12.76 -2.22 -8.38
C ASN A 223 12.10 -2.12 -7.01
N LYS A 224 11.30 -1.09 -6.76
CA LYS A 224 10.43 -1.11 -5.58
C LYS A 224 9.57 -2.38 -5.57
N ASP A 225 9.17 -2.76 -4.36
CA ASP A 225 8.28 -3.89 -4.16
C ASP A 225 7.10 -3.44 -3.29
N VAL A 226 5.91 -3.51 -3.87
CA VAL A 226 4.63 -3.17 -3.23
C VAL A 226 4.37 -4.13 -2.07
N GLY A 227 4.92 -5.35 -2.11
CA GLY A 227 4.61 -6.40 -1.16
C GLY A 227 3.18 -6.93 -1.32
N PRO A 228 2.83 -8.00 -0.61
CA PRO A 228 1.57 -8.69 -0.84
C PRO A 228 0.40 -8.07 -0.07
N CYS A 229 0.66 -7.23 0.93
CA CYS A 229 -0.39 -6.58 1.70
C CYS A 229 -1.14 -5.48 0.93
N MET A 230 -2.20 -5.00 1.55
CA MET A 230 -3.19 -4.07 0.99
C MET A 230 -3.17 -2.67 1.62
N GLY A 231 -2.24 -2.40 2.55
CA GLY A 231 -2.10 -1.08 3.16
C GLY A 231 -1.46 -0.11 2.18
N MET A 232 -2.14 0.92 1.71
CA MET A 232 -1.70 1.76 0.58
C MET A 232 -0.69 2.87 0.98
N ASN A 233 0.42 2.51 1.63
CA ASN A 233 1.35 3.51 2.18
C ASN A 233 2.16 4.19 1.07
N VAL A 234 2.04 5.51 0.93
CA VAL A 234 2.95 6.26 0.04
C VAL A 234 4.35 6.19 0.62
N ARG A 235 5.28 5.64 -0.17
CA ARG A 235 6.70 5.51 0.13
C ARG A 235 7.49 6.03 -1.07
N PHE A 236 8.78 6.20 -0.89
CA PHE A 236 9.72 6.58 -1.94
C PHE A 236 10.59 5.40 -2.30
N PHE A 237 10.91 5.25 -3.58
CA PHE A 237 11.94 4.35 -4.06
C PHE A 237 12.86 5.10 -5.01
N TYR A 238 14.12 4.69 -5.07
CA TYR A 238 15.07 5.23 -6.02
C TYR A 238 14.90 4.54 -7.36
N ASN A 239 14.53 5.31 -8.38
CA ASN A 239 14.49 4.86 -9.76
C ASN A 239 15.84 5.20 -10.42
N SER A 240 16.65 4.18 -10.64
CA SER A 240 17.99 4.35 -11.23
C SER A 240 17.97 4.85 -12.68
N SER A 241 16.88 4.60 -13.42
CA SER A 241 16.74 5.04 -14.81
C SER A 241 16.47 6.55 -14.91
N SER A 242 15.60 7.08 -14.05
CA SER A 242 15.33 8.53 -13.95
C SER A 242 16.30 9.25 -13.02
N MET A 243 17.12 8.49 -12.28
CA MET A 243 18.00 8.97 -11.21
C MET A 243 17.26 9.85 -10.18
N ALA A 244 16.01 9.52 -9.89
CA ALA A 244 15.13 10.27 -9.01
C ALA A 244 14.52 9.36 -7.93
N CYS A 245 14.08 9.98 -6.83
CA CYS A 245 13.27 9.29 -5.83
C CYS A 245 11.80 9.52 -6.15
N GLU A 246 11.15 8.47 -6.62
CA GLU A 246 9.75 8.49 -7.04
C GLU A 246 8.87 7.89 -5.95
N THR A 247 7.61 8.30 -5.89
CA THR A 247 6.65 7.73 -4.95
C THR A 247 6.07 6.41 -5.46
N PHE A 248 5.69 5.54 -4.53
CA PHE A 248 4.92 4.34 -4.79
C PHE A 248 4.05 3.96 -3.61
N HIS A 249 3.00 3.18 -3.88
CA HIS A 249 2.19 2.60 -2.81
C HIS A 249 2.79 1.28 -2.37
N TYR A 250 3.39 1.29 -1.19
CA TYR A 250 3.83 0.10 -0.48
C TYR A 250 2.68 -0.47 0.32
N GLY A 251 2.33 -1.73 0.06
CA GLY A 251 1.27 -2.53 0.67
C GLY A 251 1.32 -2.64 2.21
N GLY A 252 2.34 -2.11 2.86
CA GLY A 252 2.46 -2.08 4.32
C GLY A 252 3.12 -3.31 4.93
N CYS A 253 3.45 -4.31 4.11
CA CYS A 253 4.25 -5.45 4.54
C CYS A 253 5.14 -6.02 3.43
N LEU A 254 6.20 -6.72 3.84
CA LEU A 254 7.29 -7.19 2.98
C LEU A 254 7.88 -6.08 2.11
N GLY A 255 8.07 -6.30 0.82
CA GLY A 255 8.83 -5.39 -0.01
C GLY A 255 10.32 -5.72 0.01
N ASN A 256 11.12 -4.74 -0.42
CA ASN A 256 12.57 -4.78 -0.38
C ASN A 256 13.14 -3.46 0.17
N GLY A 257 14.47 -3.36 0.23
CA GLY A 257 15.17 -2.20 0.79
C GLY A 257 15.03 -0.90 -0.01
N ASN A 258 14.53 -0.94 -1.24
CA ASN A 258 14.23 0.26 -2.03
C ASN A 258 12.87 0.86 -1.62
N ASN A 259 12.74 1.19 -0.34
CA ASN A 259 11.49 1.63 0.28
C ASN A 259 11.81 2.60 1.43
N PHE A 260 11.54 3.88 1.19
CA PHE A 260 11.89 4.97 2.10
C PHE A 260 10.66 5.78 2.50
N LEU A 261 10.68 6.33 3.71
CA LEU A 261 9.58 7.15 4.22
C LEU A 261 9.55 8.56 3.62
N SER A 262 10.69 9.07 3.14
CA SER A 262 10.80 10.41 2.59
C SER A 262 11.77 10.48 1.40
N GLU A 263 11.53 11.43 0.49
CA GLU A 263 12.43 11.73 -0.63
C GLU A 263 13.86 11.99 -0.14
N LYS A 264 14.00 12.71 0.99
CA LYS A 264 15.29 12.97 1.63
C LYS A 264 16.06 11.71 1.96
N LYS A 265 15.42 10.77 2.65
CA LYS A 265 16.08 9.53 3.06
C LYS A 265 16.44 8.67 1.86
N CYS A 266 15.56 8.65 0.85
CA CYS A 266 15.81 7.96 -0.41
C CYS A 266 17.04 8.54 -1.13
N LEU A 267 17.09 9.86 -1.36
CA LEU A 267 18.19 10.52 -2.07
C LEU A 267 19.51 10.38 -1.31
N GLN A 268 19.53 10.65 0.00
CA GLN A 268 20.74 10.49 0.82
C GLN A 268 21.23 9.04 0.93
N THR A 269 20.38 8.06 0.56
CA THR A 269 20.76 6.64 0.59
C THR A 269 21.20 6.13 -0.77
N CYS A 270 20.54 6.55 -1.85
CA CYS A 270 20.67 5.92 -3.16
C CYS A 270 21.21 6.83 -4.28
N ARG A 271 21.29 8.14 -4.07
CA ARG A 271 21.81 9.07 -5.07
C ARG A 271 23.28 8.73 -5.38
N THR A 272 23.67 8.93 -6.64
CA THR A 272 25.04 8.77 -7.13
C THR A 272 25.57 10.09 -7.68
N GLU A 273 26.88 10.19 -7.91
CA GLU A 273 27.52 11.35 -8.56
C GLU A 273 26.98 11.63 -9.97
N ALA A 274 26.34 10.64 -10.61
CA ALA A 274 25.67 10.85 -11.89
C ALA A 274 24.56 11.92 -11.81
N ALA A 275 23.99 12.12 -10.62
CA ALA A 275 23.01 13.17 -10.36
C ALA A 275 23.56 14.58 -10.63
N CYS A 276 24.87 14.82 -10.48
CA CYS A 276 25.49 16.12 -10.73
C CYS A 276 25.39 16.58 -12.19
N ARG A 277 25.04 15.68 -13.11
CA ARG A 277 24.83 15.98 -14.53
C ARG A 277 23.35 16.21 -14.89
N LEU A 278 22.44 16.07 -13.93
CA LEU A 278 21.01 16.27 -14.15
C LEU A 278 20.65 17.77 -14.09
N PRO A 279 19.59 18.21 -14.78
CA PRO A 279 19.12 19.58 -14.67
C PRO A 279 18.59 19.90 -13.26
N ILE A 280 18.64 21.17 -12.88
CA ILE A 280 17.96 21.66 -11.67
C ILE A 280 16.45 21.68 -11.94
N VAL A 281 15.67 20.90 -11.19
CA VAL A 281 14.22 20.74 -11.40
C VAL A 281 13.43 21.25 -10.19
N PRO A 282 12.77 22.42 -10.29
CA PRO A 282 11.88 22.93 -9.26
C PRO A 282 10.67 22.01 -9.01
N GLY A 283 10.18 21.32 -10.04
CA GLY A 283 8.95 20.52 -9.97
C GLY A 283 7.68 21.38 -10.00
N PRO A 284 6.50 20.77 -10.18
CA PRO A 284 5.24 21.50 -10.39
C PRO A 284 4.51 21.90 -9.10
N CYS A 285 4.92 21.37 -7.94
CA CYS A 285 4.26 21.67 -6.67
C CYS A 285 4.57 23.09 -6.16
N GLN A 286 3.70 23.62 -5.29
CA GLN A 286 3.78 25.00 -4.80
C GLN A 286 4.10 25.08 -3.30
N GLN A 287 4.97 24.18 -2.83
CA GLN A 287 5.49 24.16 -1.45
C GLN A 287 6.98 24.49 -1.47
N PRO A 288 7.36 25.78 -1.57
CA PRO A 288 8.73 26.17 -1.78
C PRO A 288 9.61 25.78 -0.59
N VAL A 289 10.62 24.96 -0.86
CA VAL A 289 11.69 24.60 0.06
C VAL A 289 13.01 24.96 -0.61
N ILE A 290 13.82 25.78 0.06
CA ILE A 290 15.16 26.12 -0.42
C ILE A 290 16.07 24.91 -0.23
N LEU A 291 16.54 24.35 -1.33
CA LEU A 291 17.48 23.23 -1.37
C LEU A 291 18.69 23.60 -2.23
N TRP A 292 19.70 22.73 -2.25
CA TRP A 292 20.91 22.91 -3.03
C TRP A 292 20.91 22.00 -4.25
N ALA A 293 21.51 22.45 -5.34
CA ALA A 293 21.75 21.68 -6.56
C ALA A 293 23.10 22.06 -7.15
N PHE A 294 23.70 21.16 -7.92
CA PHE A 294 24.90 21.48 -8.67
C PHE A 294 24.54 22.12 -10.00
N ASP A 295 25.01 23.32 -10.22
CA ASP A 295 24.92 23.98 -11.53
C ASP A 295 26.14 23.58 -12.36
N ALA A 296 25.93 22.66 -13.31
CA ALA A 296 26.98 22.18 -14.20
C ALA A 296 27.50 23.26 -15.16
N THR A 297 26.73 24.32 -15.42
CA THR A 297 27.18 25.45 -16.27
C THR A 297 28.12 26.37 -15.51
N GLN A 298 27.85 26.60 -14.22
CA GLN A 298 28.70 27.42 -13.35
C GLN A 298 29.77 26.61 -12.61
N GLY A 299 29.71 25.28 -12.66
CA GLY A 299 30.62 24.38 -11.95
C GLY A 299 30.55 24.50 -10.42
N LYS A 300 29.41 24.90 -9.86
CA LYS A 300 29.27 25.15 -8.41
C LYS A 300 27.91 24.72 -7.86
N CYS A 301 27.88 24.48 -6.56
CA CYS A 301 26.63 24.29 -5.82
C CYS A 301 25.89 25.62 -5.63
N THR A 302 24.62 25.66 -6.02
CA THR A 302 23.72 26.81 -5.86
C THR A 302 22.45 26.38 -5.13
N SER A 303 21.83 27.31 -4.39
CA SER A 303 20.49 27.07 -3.85
C SER A 303 19.42 27.33 -4.92
N PHE A 304 18.28 26.66 -4.79
CA PHE A 304 17.11 26.84 -5.65
C PHE A 304 15.81 26.56 -4.87
N ASN A 305 14.69 27.09 -5.37
CA ASN A 305 13.37 26.81 -4.81
C ASN A 305 12.83 25.49 -5.38
N TYR A 306 12.78 24.46 -4.55
CA TYR A 306 12.10 23.22 -4.87
C TYR A 306 10.63 23.32 -4.47
N GLY A 307 9.73 22.99 -5.39
CA GLY A 307 8.29 23.07 -5.22
C GLY A 307 7.67 21.98 -4.34
N GLY A 308 8.45 20.95 -3.97
CA GLY A 308 8.02 19.91 -3.02
C GLY A 308 7.65 18.56 -3.64
N CYS A 309 7.59 18.43 -4.97
CA CYS A 309 7.34 17.14 -5.63
C CYS A 309 8.04 17.04 -7.01
N GLN A 310 8.16 15.79 -7.52
CA GLN A 310 8.61 15.47 -8.88
C GLN A 310 9.94 16.14 -9.30
N GLY A 311 10.90 16.21 -8.38
CA GLY A 311 12.28 16.57 -8.72
C GLY A 311 13.12 15.36 -9.13
N ASN A 312 14.43 15.56 -9.26
CA ASN A 312 15.38 14.50 -9.60
C ASN A 312 16.52 14.42 -8.55
N GLY A 313 17.54 13.63 -8.86
CA GLY A 313 18.69 13.43 -7.99
C GLY A 313 19.59 14.65 -7.80
N ASN A 314 19.56 15.67 -8.67
CA ASN A 314 20.36 16.90 -8.50
C ASN A 314 19.74 17.82 -7.45
N LYS A 315 19.70 17.31 -6.22
CA LYS A 315 19.03 17.92 -5.09
C LYS A 315 19.70 17.45 -3.81
N PHE A 316 20.15 18.41 -3.02
CA PHE A 316 20.91 18.23 -1.81
C PHE A 316 20.30 19.07 -0.69
N TYR A 317 20.33 18.56 0.53
CA TYR A 317 19.70 19.21 1.68
C TYR A 317 20.63 20.20 2.38
N THR A 318 21.91 20.17 2.03
CA THR A 318 22.92 21.15 2.48
C THR A 318 23.90 21.46 1.36
N GLU A 319 24.53 22.63 1.43
CA GLU A 319 25.62 22.99 0.52
C GLU A 319 26.78 21.98 0.61
N LYS A 320 27.13 21.59 1.84
CA LYS A 320 28.18 20.61 2.10
C LYS A 320 27.91 19.29 1.38
N GLU A 321 26.69 18.77 1.49
CA GLU A 321 26.27 17.55 0.79
C GLU A 321 26.39 17.69 -0.74
N CYS A 322 26.03 18.84 -1.31
CA CYS A 322 26.22 19.09 -2.74
C CYS A 322 27.71 19.09 -3.13
N ARG A 323 28.56 19.77 -2.35
CA ARG A 323 30.00 19.84 -2.61
C ARG A 323 30.67 18.47 -2.47
N GLU A 324 30.23 17.65 -1.52
CA GLU A 324 30.73 16.29 -1.33
C GLU A 324 30.42 15.36 -2.52
N TYR A 325 29.26 15.53 -3.17
CA TYR A 325 28.87 14.72 -4.32
C TYR A 325 29.37 15.25 -5.66
N CYS A 326 29.42 16.57 -5.83
CA CYS A 326 29.60 17.22 -7.13
C CYS A 326 30.79 18.19 -7.22
N GLY A 327 31.37 18.57 -6.08
CA GLY A 327 32.57 19.39 -6.05
C GLY A 327 33.75 18.61 -6.62
N VAL A 328 34.37 19.13 -7.67
CA VAL A 328 35.54 18.55 -8.35
C VAL A 328 36.78 18.47 -7.43
N PRO A 329 37.78 17.62 -7.75
CA PRO A 329 38.36 16.61 -6.88
C PRO A 329 39.53 17.10 -6.02
N ALA A 330 39.88 16.33 -4.98
CA ALA A 330 41.26 16.29 -4.51
C ALA A 330 42.14 15.85 -5.70
N ASP A 331 42.92 16.78 -6.22
CA ASP A 331 43.93 16.61 -7.28
C ASP A 331 43.45 16.71 -8.75
N GLY A 332 43.21 17.95 -9.20
CA GLY A 332 43.92 18.51 -10.36
C GLY A 332 43.74 17.96 -11.79
N MET A 333 42.97 16.91 -12.07
CA MET A 333 42.80 16.43 -13.46
C MET A 333 41.37 16.61 -14.00
N VAL A 334 41.24 17.57 -14.92
CA VAL A 334 40.04 17.80 -15.75
C VAL A 334 39.76 16.54 -16.59
N ARG A 335 38.58 15.93 -16.42
CA ARG A 335 38.09 14.94 -17.39
C ARG A 335 37.53 15.69 -18.61
N PRO A 336 37.99 15.41 -19.84
CA PRO A 336 37.48 16.10 -21.02
C PRO A 336 35.99 15.80 -21.20
N VAL A 337 35.19 16.85 -21.31
CA VAL A 337 33.84 16.74 -21.89
C VAL A 337 34.06 16.52 -23.38
N LEU A 338 33.79 15.31 -23.86
CA LEU A 338 33.74 15.06 -25.30
C LEU A 338 32.57 15.86 -25.88
N SER A 339 32.88 16.99 -26.50
CA SER A 339 31.97 17.68 -27.42
C SER A 339 31.75 16.77 -28.62
N GLN A 340 30.53 16.29 -28.80
CA GLN A 340 30.13 15.66 -30.06
C GLN A 340 30.12 16.74 -31.14
N SER A 341 30.92 16.50 -32.16
CA SER A 341 31.02 17.21 -33.44
C SER A 341 29.79 17.01 -34.31
#